data_AF-A0A963EEH9-F1
#
_entry.id   AF-A0A963EEH9-F1
#
_cell.length_a   1.000
_cell.length_b   1.000
_cell.length_c   1.000
_cell.angle_alpha   90.00
_cell.angle_beta   90.00
_cell.angle_gamma   90.00
#
_symmetry.space_group_name_H-M   'P 1'
#
loop_
_entity.id
_entity.type
_entity.pdbx_description
1 polymer ?
#
loop_
_entity_poly.entity_id
_entity_poly.type
_entity_poly.pdbx_seq_one_letter_code
_entity_poly.pdbx_strand_id
1 'polypeptide(L)'
;WCITCLVNERTALSSTAFQDALEDADIAYLKGDWTSADPEITAFLERFDRSGVPVYVFYPGRSGKPRLLPQILTESTVLEAFAEAR
;
A
#
# COMPACT_ATOMS: atom_id res chain seq x y z
N TRP A 1 -6.96 -3.82 -14.09
CA TRP A 1 -8.13 -3.09 -14.63
C TRP A 1 -8.39 -1.76 -13.91
N CYS A 2 -8.11 -1.67 -12.61
CA CYS A 2 -8.20 -0.43 -11.84
C CYS A 2 -7.21 0.64 -12.36
N ILE A 3 -7.73 1.72 -12.97
CA ILE A 3 -6.91 2.80 -13.55
C ILE A 3 -6.08 3.50 -12.46
N THR A 4 -6.70 3.81 -11.33
CA THR A 4 -6.02 4.46 -10.19
C THR A 4 -4.85 3.63 -9.69
N CYS A 5 -5.00 2.31 -9.63
CA CYS A 5 -3.95 1.39 -9.21
C CYS A 5 -2.75 1.47 -10.17
N LEU A 6 -2.99 1.47 -11.47
CA LEU A 6 -1.95 1.59 -12.50
C LEU A 6 -1.23 2.94 -12.46
N VAL A 7 -1.96 4.01 -12.15
CA VAL A 7 -1.36 5.35 -11.98
C VAL A 7 -0.46 5.37 -10.76
N ASN A 8 -0.97 4.98 -9.59
CA ASN A 8 -0.19 4.94 -8.34
C ASN A 8 1.05 4.04 -8.46
N GLU A 9 0.94 2.89 -9.13
CA GLU A 9 2.07 2.01 -9.39
C GLU A 9 3.19 2.76 -10.12
N ARG A 10 2.86 3.52 -11.18
CA ARG A 10 3.84 4.29 -11.96
C ARG A 10 4.36 5.54 -11.25
N THR A 11 3.55 6.20 -10.45
CA THR A 11 3.87 7.55 -9.94
C THR A 11 4.38 7.55 -8.50
N ALA A 12 4.08 6.52 -7.72
CA ALA A 12 4.41 6.48 -6.29
C ALA A 12 5.10 5.20 -5.83
N LEU A 13 4.97 4.07 -6.56
CA LEU A 13 5.41 2.75 -6.09
C LEU A 13 6.48 2.09 -6.99
N SER A 14 6.95 2.77 -8.03
CA SER A 14 7.95 2.24 -8.98
C SER A 14 9.23 3.07 -9.07
N SER A 15 9.36 4.16 -8.31
CA SER A 15 10.56 4.99 -8.31
C SER A 15 11.70 4.34 -7.53
N THR A 16 12.94 4.72 -7.83
CA THR A 16 14.11 4.32 -7.05
C THR A 16 13.99 4.81 -5.60
N ALA A 17 13.53 6.05 -5.38
CA ALA A 17 13.35 6.60 -4.04
C ALA A 17 12.37 5.78 -3.18
N PHE A 18 11.30 5.23 -3.77
CA PHE A 18 10.39 4.32 -3.07
C PHE A 18 11.09 3.01 -2.67
N GLN A 19 11.88 2.41 -3.58
CA GLN A 19 12.61 1.17 -3.29
C GLN A 19 13.67 1.39 -2.20
N ASP A 20 14.47 2.44 -2.33
CA ASP A 20 15.50 2.80 -1.34
C ASP A 20 14.86 3.02 0.04
N ALA A 21 13.70 3.68 0.10
CA ALA A 21 13.01 3.92 1.36
C ALA A 21 12.40 2.65 1.99
N LEU A 22 12.02 1.65 1.19
CA LEU A 22 11.62 0.35 1.73
C LEU A 22 12.82 -0.36 2.38
N GLU A 23 13.97 -0.35 1.70
CA GLU A 23 15.21 -0.97 2.18
C GLU A 23 15.72 -0.28 3.46
N ASP A 24 15.80 1.05 3.46
CA ASP A 24 16.28 1.85 4.59
C ASP A 24 15.42 1.67 5.85
N ALA A 25 14.11 1.47 5.67
CA ALA A 25 13.16 1.30 6.77
C ALA A 25 12.86 -0.16 7.13
N ASP A 26 13.51 -1.14 6.49
CA ASP A 26 13.24 -2.58 6.65
C ASP A 26 11.76 -2.95 6.46
N ILE A 27 11.12 -2.37 5.42
CA ILE A 27 9.70 -2.56 5.12
C ILE A 27 9.53 -3.59 4.00
N ALA A 28 8.72 -4.62 4.27
CA ALA A 28 8.28 -5.55 3.23
C ALA A 28 7.13 -4.96 2.40
N TYR A 29 7.31 -4.89 1.07
CA TYR A 29 6.25 -4.52 0.13
C TYR A 29 5.47 -5.74 -0.36
N LEU A 30 4.14 -5.73 -0.16
CA LEU A 30 3.23 -6.79 -0.57
C LEU A 30 2.22 -6.26 -1.59
N LYS A 31 2.00 -7.01 -2.66
CA LYS A 31 0.99 -6.70 -3.69
C LYS A 31 0.00 -7.85 -3.81
N GLY A 32 -1.29 -7.55 -3.69
CA GLY A 32 -2.39 -8.48 -3.98
C GLY A 32 -3.07 -8.14 -5.30
N ASP A 33 -3.13 -9.11 -6.23
CA ASP A 33 -3.85 -8.94 -7.49
C ASP A 33 -5.32 -9.37 -7.33
N TRP A 34 -6.22 -8.38 -7.24
CA TRP A 34 -7.66 -8.59 -7.14
C TRP A 34 -8.37 -8.56 -8.51
N THR A 35 -7.70 -8.98 -9.59
CA THR A 35 -8.32 -9.00 -10.93
C THR A 35 -9.48 -10.00 -11.05
N SER A 36 -9.41 -11.13 -10.34
CA SER A 36 -10.40 -12.22 -10.37
C SER A 36 -11.35 -12.25 -9.15
N ALA A 37 -11.36 -11.20 -8.33
CA ALA A 37 -12.11 -11.16 -7.06
C ALA A 37 -11.78 -12.32 -6.12
N ASP A 38 -10.48 -12.59 -5.94
CA ASP A 38 -9.97 -13.64 -5.05
C ASP A 38 -10.60 -13.53 -3.63
N PRO A 39 -11.13 -14.63 -3.05
CA PRO A 39 -11.81 -14.58 -1.75
C PRO A 39 -10.93 -14.16 -0.58
N GLU A 40 -9.64 -14.51 -0.57
CA GLU A 40 -8.73 -14.15 0.52
C GLU A 40 -8.41 -12.65 0.49
N ILE A 41 -8.19 -12.12 -0.72
CA ILE A 41 -8.00 -10.67 -0.91
C ILE A 41 -9.31 -9.93 -0.62
N THR A 42 -10.47 -10.48 -1.01
CA THR A 42 -11.79 -9.89 -0.69
C THR A 42 -11.97 -9.77 0.82
N ALA A 43 -11.67 -10.83 1.57
CA ALA A 43 -11.70 -10.79 3.04
C ALA A 43 -10.69 -9.79 3.62
N PHE A 44 -9.54 -9.56 2.97
CA PHE A 44 -8.62 -8.49 3.35
C PHE A 44 -9.24 -7.10 3.17
N LEU A 45 -9.87 -6.83 2.02
CA LEU A 45 -10.50 -5.55 1.72
C LEU A 45 -11.63 -5.24 2.72
N GLU A 46 -12.46 -6.23 3.03
CA GLU A 46 -13.58 -6.12 3.98
C GLU A 46 -13.12 -5.76 5.40
N ARG A 47 -11.95 -6.25 5.85
CA ARG A 47 -11.37 -5.85 7.15
C ARG A 47 -11.09 -4.35 7.26
N PHE A 48 -10.95 -3.68 6.12
CA PHE A 48 -10.75 -2.23 6.02
C PHE A 48 -12.01 -1.49 5.58
N ASP A 49 -13.17 -2.15 5.60
CA ASP A 49 -14.46 -1.61 5.16
C ASP A 49 -14.38 -1.13 3.70
N ARG A 50 -13.81 -1.98 2.83
CA ARG A 50 -13.66 -1.72 1.40
C ARG A 50 -14.24 -2.87 0.59
N SER A 51 -15.00 -2.51 -0.44
CA SER A 51 -15.62 -3.46 -1.38
C SER A 51 -14.83 -3.64 -2.68
N GLY A 52 -13.63 -3.07 -2.78
CA GLY A 52 -12.84 -3.08 -4.00
C GLY A 52 -11.52 -2.30 -3.90
N VAL A 53 -10.79 -2.26 -5.01
CA VAL A 53 -9.48 -1.59 -5.14
C VAL A 53 -9.62 -0.14 -5.64
N PRO A 54 -8.65 0.76 -5.36
CA PRO A 54 -7.39 0.54 -4.63
C PRO A 54 -7.54 0.53 -3.11
N VAL A 55 -6.73 -0.29 -2.44
CA VAL A 55 -6.53 -0.28 -0.99
C VAL A 55 -5.04 -0.40 -0.70
N TYR A 56 -4.53 0.53 0.10
CA TYR A 56 -3.14 0.55 0.56
C TYR A 56 -3.13 0.64 2.07
N VAL A 57 -2.39 -0.27 2.71
CA VAL A 57 -2.32 -0.35 4.16
C VAL A 57 -0.85 -0.38 4.55
N PHE A 58 -0.47 0.53 5.43
CA PHE A 58 0.85 0.56 6.03
C PHE A 58 0.80 -0.05 7.44
N TYR A 59 1.76 -0.93 7.74
CA TYR A 59 1.90 -1.59 9.03
C TYR A 59 3.23 -1.15 9.65
N PRO A 60 3.26 -0.21 10.60
CA PRO A 60 4.48 0.36 11.17
C PRO A 60 5.22 -0.56 12.17
N GLY A 61 5.06 -1.89 12.05
CA GLY A 61 5.69 -2.87 12.94
C GLY A 61 4.77 -3.43 14.05
N ARG A 62 5.35 -4.24 14.94
CA ARG A 62 4.62 -5.16 15.86
C ARG A 62 3.63 -4.50 16.80
N SER A 63 3.87 -3.25 17.19
CA SER A 63 3.08 -2.53 18.19
C SER A 63 2.18 -1.44 17.60
N GLY A 64 2.31 -1.15 16.30
CA GLY A 64 1.54 -0.09 15.66
C GLY A 64 0.29 -0.62 14.97
N LYS A 65 -0.77 0.19 14.95
CA LYS A 65 -2.02 -0.15 14.27
C LYS A 65 -1.84 0.01 12.76
N PRO A 66 -2.47 -0.84 11.93
CA PRO A 66 -2.48 -0.64 10.49
C PRO A 66 -3.12 0.71 10.15
N ARG A 67 -2.51 1.42 9.21
CA ARG A 67 -3.00 2.70 8.70
C ARG A 67 -3.40 2.56 7.25
N LEU A 68 -4.64 2.95 6.93
CA LEU A 68 -5.05 3.12 5.55
C LEU A 68 -4.38 4.36 4.96
N LEU A 69 -3.76 4.20 3.80
CA LEU A 69 -3.26 5.32 3.01
C LEU A 69 -4.37 5.85 2.09
N PRO A 70 -4.24 7.10 1.58
CA PRO A 70 -5.15 7.63 0.59
C PRO A 70 -5.21 6.75 -0.68
N GLN A 71 -6.37 6.78 -1.37
CA GLN A 71 -6.54 6.02 -2.62
C GLN A 71 -5.68 6.56 -3.77
N ILE A 72 -5.37 7.86 -3.75
CA ILE A 72 -4.41 8.49 -4.65
C ILE A 72 -3.10 8.62 -3.91
N LEU A 73 -2.07 7.95 -4.41
CA LEU A 73 -0.74 8.00 -3.82
C LEU A 73 0.13 9.02 -4.55
N THR A 74 0.89 9.78 -3.77
CA THR A 74 2.10 10.46 -4.20
C THR A 74 3.29 9.76 -3.55
N GLU A 75 4.47 9.87 -4.16
CA GLU A 75 5.71 9.41 -3.53
C GLU A 75 5.86 9.99 -2.11
N SER A 76 5.60 11.29 -1.93
CA SER A 76 5.67 11.94 -0.61
C SER A 76 4.74 11.30 0.43
N THR A 77 3.50 10.98 0.05
CA THR A 77 2.51 10.36 0.97
C THR A 77 2.99 9.00 1.46
N VAL A 78 3.70 8.26 0.63
CA VAL A 78 4.23 6.93 0.95
C VAL A 78 5.48 7.06 1.83
N LEU A 79 6.42 7.95 1.47
CA LEU A 79 7.63 8.20 2.25
C LEU A 79 7.33 8.75 3.64
N GLU A 80 6.35 9.66 3.76
CA GLU A 80 5.87 10.16 5.05
C GLU A 80 5.31 9.05 5.92
N ALA A 81 4.66 8.04 5.33
CA ALA A 81 4.20 6.87 6.09
C ALA A 81 5.37 6.06 6.65
N PHE A 82 6.43 5.87 5.88
CA PHE A 82 7.59 5.07 6.30
C PHE A 82 8.38 5.72 7.43
N ALA A 83 8.37 7.06 7.54
CA ALA A 83 8.97 7.76 8.67
C ALA A 83 8.37 7.38 10.04
N GLU A 84 7.19 6.75 10.05
CA GLU A 84 6.55 6.24 11.26
C GLU A 84 7.00 4.80 11.62
N ALA A 85 7.73 4.10 10.75
CA ALA A 85 8.23 2.74 11.00
C ALA A 85 9.23 2.75 12.16
N ARG A 86 9.01 1.89 13.17
CA ARG A 86 9.89 1.71 14.34
C ARG A 86 9.89 0.29 14.85
#